data_AF-A0A8S3RTT9-F1
#
_entry.id   AF-A0A8S3RTT9-F1
#
_cell.length_a   1.000
_cell.length_b   1.000
_cell.length_c   1.000
_cell.angle_alpha   90.00
_cell.angle_beta   90.00
_cell.angle_gamma   90.00
#
_symmetry.space_group_name_H-M   'P 1'
#
loop_
_entity.id
_entity.type
_entity.pdbx_description
1 polymer ?
#
loop_
_entity_poly.entity_id
_entity_poly.type
_entity_poly.pdbx_seq_one_letter_code
_entity_poly.pdbx_strand_id
1 'polypeptide(L)'
;MLQNVPLASAFMELQAKTYEDLNLRKGPIPFYNSTCFPQSVKPRACFVVNCYLIRIGVEMHWKCSFIVWVLCWWTTTSFLVSNSTNDPQYHQLSQQQHELEQLVNQMKYVLLATKERLEVLENSQTGLPPIGNVEKYNDTDMRNEFESLKKQYTVLQSENQNLKQGLSELQLNFTDTKNNEFESLKTQLTVLQSENQNLKTSLKELQLNFTDTKNNEFESLKKQFTMLQSENQNLKHGLTELQHNFTDTKIKLEHLNNASVENQNLKSNFSILQHQSVSLERNFIYLKDELDQTKKNVGQFETDIRNEMMQAKNSSQTCNSKCSNVSHLLNTFDRKTENQFMNLTGRIINAETNFSFINSKLNQIEKQSASLNNKVAGNDQKLIALESQIHTEIQNIGQNYSTSVIAIGHAISNLERKTDSGITSLTGRTVTLEHSVGTIDNKVTHALQSVTSSTEKVGFTACANTRTVNVGSSIPFDDIKESHGINNLDQLKTRGVFECEKPGLYLISAHISSQNPGADFSIRTNKKDVTRVQVVPIGANTNTLVNLHTGSGLVIVELKQFDTVWIEPYSKNMKVWYFFSCLSIVKLK
;
A
#
# COMPACT_ATOMS: atom_id res chain seq x y z
N MET A 1 66.81 30.44 89.33
CA MET A 1 65.83 29.56 90.01
C MET A 1 65.54 28.39 89.08
N LEU A 2 65.57 27.20 89.65
CA LEU A 2 65.71 25.88 89.02
C LEU A 2 64.41 25.36 88.35
N GLN A 3 64.62 24.51 87.33
CA GLN A 3 63.92 23.24 87.03
C GLN A 3 62.40 23.19 86.76
N ASN A 4 62.00 22.75 85.56
CA ASN A 4 61.64 21.32 85.31
C ASN A 4 61.11 21.05 83.88
N VAL A 5 61.74 20.09 83.22
CA VAL A 5 61.23 19.22 82.13
C VAL A 5 61.42 17.78 82.64
N PRO A 6 60.49 16.84 82.40
CA PRO A 6 60.79 15.70 81.49
C PRO A 6 59.54 15.31 80.67
N LEU A 7 59.55 15.09 79.35
CA LEU A 7 60.18 14.01 78.55
C LEU A 7 59.90 12.57 79.04
N ALA A 8 59.25 11.82 78.14
CA ALA A 8 59.29 10.36 77.91
C ALA A 8 58.16 9.45 78.44
N SER A 9 57.39 8.92 77.48
CA SER A 9 56.92 7.53 77.38
C SER A 9 56.44 7.33 75.92
N ALA A 10 57.33 6.93 74.99
CA ALA A 10 57.61 5.56 74.53
C ALA A 10 56.61 5.11 73.42
N PHE A 11 56.96 5.09 72.12
CA PHE A 11 57.80 4.15 71.32
C PHE A 11 57.09 2.84 70.93
N MET A 12 57.21 2.47 69.64
CA MET A 12 56.52 1.40 68.85
C MET A 12 55.17 1.87 68.26
N GLU A 13 54.82 1.74 66.98
CA GLU A 13 55.27 0.79 65.97
C GLU A 13 54.92 1.27 64.55
N LEU A 14 55.77 0.82 63.64
CA LEU A 14 55.82 1.04 62.21
C LEU A 14 54.82 0.09 61.52
N GLN A 15 53.67 0.56 61.03
CA GLN A 15 52.90 -0.01 59.89
C GLN A 15 51.52 0.64 59.79
N ALA A 16 51.27 1.34 58.67
CA ALA A 16 49.98 1.57 57.98
C ALA A 16 50.01 2.92 57.25
N LYS A 17 50.79 2.97 56.16
CA LYS A 17 50.69 4.04 55.15
C LYS A 17 50.62 3.40 53.77
N THR A 18 49.49 2.77 53.51
CA THR A 18 49.04 2.27 52.20
C THR A 18 47.60 1.83 52.36
N TYR A 19 46.64 2.64 51.93
CA TYR A 19 45.41 2.25 51.22
C TYR A 19 44.50 3.46 51.06
N GLU A 20 43.86 3.56 49.89
CA GLU A 20 42.86 4.56 49.47
C GLU A 20 43.39 5.89 48.90
N ASP A 21 44.15 5.77 47.82
CA ASP A 21 44.01 6.68 46.68
C ASP A 21 44.44 5.93 45.42
N LEU A 22 43.49 5.25 44.76
CA LEU A 22 43.51 4.81 43.35
C LEU A 22 42.32 3.87 43.06
N ASN A 23 41.26 4.41 42.44
CA ASN A 23 40.33 3.74 41.51
C ASN A 23 39.25 4.77 41.10
N LEU A 24 38.82 4.98 39.86
CA LEU A 24 39.17 4.47 38.53
C LEU A 24 38.45 5.40 37.54
N ARG A 25 39.20 6.10 36.68
CA ARG A 25 38.69 6.58 35.39
C ARG A 25 38.52 5.35 34.48
N LYS A 26 37.34 5.14 33.92
CA LYS A 26 37.14 4.29 32.73
C LYS A 26 36.42 5.10 31.66
N GLY A 27 37.18 5.55 30.66
CA GLY A 27 36.68 5.82 29.32
C GLY A 27 36.92 4.59 28.43
N PRO A 28 36.15 4.40 27.34
CA PRO A 28 36.27 3.24 26.47
C PRO A 28 37.12 3.56 25.22
N ILE A 29 38.06 2.68 24.87
CA ILE A 29 38.64 2.56 23.52
C ILE A 29 38.89 1.06 23.21
N PRO A 30 39.16 0.65 21.94
CA PRO A 30 38.35 -0.31 21.20
C PRO A 30 39.06 -1.66 21.02
N PHE A 31 38.33 -2.71 20.63
CA PHE A 31 38.95 -3.97 20.21
C PHE A 31 38.48 -4.39 18.81
N TYR A 32 39.45 -4.39 17.88
CA TYR A 32 39.51 -5.27 16.72
C TYR A 32 39.99 -6.66 17.20
N ASN A 33 39.30 -7.74 16.82
CA ASN A 33 39.82 -8.72 15.85
C ASN A 33 38.87 -9.92 15.61
N SER A 34 38.67 -10.13 14.31
CA SER A 34 38.32 -11.34 13.54
C SER A 34 38.66 -12.72 14.13
N THR A 35 37.79 -13.72 13.95
CA THR A 35 37.88 -14.79 12.90
C THR A 35 36.84 -15.93 13.06
N CYS A 36 36.32 -16.39 11.90
CA CYS A 36 35.89 -17.76 11.53
C CYS A 36 34.55 -18.41 12.01
N PHE A 37 33.52 -18.31 11.13
CA PHE A 37 32.75 -19.38 10.41
C PHE A 37 32.00 -20.54 11.17
N PRO A 38 31.02 -21.23 10.52
CA PRO A 38 29.58 -21.03 10.77
C PRO A 38 28.89 -22.26 11.39
N GLN A 39 27.76 -22.07 12.08
CA GLN A 39 26.75 -23.12 12.15
C GLN A 39 25.32 -22.57 12.10
N SER A 40 24.59 -23.16 11.16
CA SER A 40 23.16 -23.11 10.93
C SER A 40 22.34 -23.45 12.17
N VAL A 41 21.40 -22.58 12.55
CA VAL A 41 20.16 -23.01 13.22
C VAL A 41 18.99 -22.16 12.72
N LYS A 42 17.98 -22.87 12.21
CA LYS A 42 16.70 -22.40 11.67
C LYS A 42 15.93 -21.46 12.63
N PRO A 43 15.18 -20.46 12.13
CA PRO A 43 14.07 -19.90 12.90
C PRO A 43 12.82 -20.78 12.74
N ARG A 44 12.26 -21.22 13.85
CA ARG A 44 10.93 -21.81 13.94
C ARG A 44 9.89 -20.72 13.70
N ALA A 45 9.16 -20.83 12.61
CA ALA A 45 7.94 -20.08 12.36
C ALA A 45 6.83 -20.58 13.30
N CYS A 46 6.28 -19.70 14.12
CA CYS A 46 5.02 -19.94 14.81
C CYS A 46 3.86 -19.43 13.94
N PHE A 47 2.99 -20.37 13.63
CA PHE A 47 1.68 -20.25 13.00
C PHE A 47 0.78 -19.25 13.72
N VAL A 48 0.26 -18.27 12.99
CA VAL A 48 -1.14 -17.81 13.11
C VAL A 48 -1.60 -17.39 11.71
N VAL A 49 -2.25 -18.29 10.98
CA VAL A 49 -3.15 -17.93 9.87
C VAL A 49 -4.40 -18.78 10.03
N ASN A 50 -5.45 -18.11 10.48
CA ASN A 50 -6.83 -18.58 10.49
C ASN A 50 -7.59 -17.80 9.39
N CYS A 51 -8.70 -18.35 8.90
CA CYS A 51 -9.56 -17.91 7.77
C CYS A 51 -9.22 -18.59 6.42
N TYR A 52 -9.62 -19.84 6.14
CA TYR A 52 -10.97 -20.38 5.84
C TYR A 52 -11.60 -19.91 4.50
N LEU A 53 -11.75 -20.89 3.60
CA LEU A 53 -12.80 -21.11 2.58
C LEU A 53 -12.88 -20.26 1.29
N ILE A 54 -13.27 -21.01 0.23
CA ILE A 54 -13.74 -20.61 -1.11
C ILE A 54 -12.64 -20.49 -2.20
N ARG A 55 -12.12 -21.64 -2.67
CA ARG A 55 -11.85 -21.93 -4.09
C ARG A 55 -11.09 -23.26 -4.20
N ILE A 56 -11.77 -24.30 -4.64
CA ILE A 56 -11.35 -25.38 -5.56
C ILE A 56 -12.54 -26.33 -5.57
N GLY A 57 -13.46 -26.13 -6.51
CA GLY A 57 -14.69 -26.92 -6.60
C GLY A 57 -15.45 -26.81 -7.92
N VAL A 58 -14.89 -26.20 -8.99
CA VAL A 58 -15.64 -25.97 -10.24
C VAL A 58 -14.79 -26.14 -11.52
N GLU A 59 -13.77 -27.02 -11.55
CA GLU A 59 -12.99 -27.21 -12.79
C GLU A 59 -12.83 -28.65 -13.31
N MET A 60 -13.61 -29.62 -12.81
CA MET A 60 -13.52 -31.01 -13.32
C MET A 60 -14.81 -31.64 -13.85
N HIS A 61 -15.85 -30.86 -14.15
CA HIS A 61 -17.13 -31.42 -14.61
C HIS A 61 -17.51 -31.15 -16.07
N TRP A 62 -16.73 -30.36 -16.83
CA TRP A 62 -17.10 -29.98 -18.21
C TRP A 62 -16.32 -30.69 -19.32
N LYS A 63 -15.24 -31.42 -19.01
CA LYS A 63 -14.41 -32.07 -20.05
C LYS A 63 -14.73 -33.54 -20.32
N CYS A 64 -15.52 -34.21 -19.47
CA CYS A 64 -15.86 -35.63 -19.65
C CYS A 64 -17.20 -35.87 -20.39
N SER A 65 -18.12 -34.90 -20.38
CA SER A 65 -19.46 -35.10 -21.00
C SER A 65 -19.51 -34.82 -22.51
N PHE A 66 -18.54 -34.10 -23.08
CA PHE A 66 -18.54 -33.77 -24.52
C PHE A 66 -17.95 -34.89 -25.39
N ILE A 67 -17.02 -35.68 -24.86
CA ILE A 67 -16.36 -36.78 -25.59
C ILE A 67 -17.28 -38.01 -25.68
N VAL A 68 -18.15 -38.23 -24.69
CA VAL A 68 -19.14 -39.33 -24.70
C VAL A 68 -20.30 -39.04 -25.65
N TRP A 69 -20.67 -37.78 -25.86
CA TRP A 69 -21.77 -37.40 -26.74
C TRP A 69 -21.38 -37.47 -28.24
N VAL A 70 -20.13 -37.13 -28.58
CA VAL A 70 -19.61 -37.20 -29.96
C VAL A 70 -19.35 -38.64 -30.41
N LEU A 71 -18.95 -39.55 -29.51
CA LEU A 71 -18.75 -40.96 -29.83
C LEU A 71 -20.07 -41.77 -29.97
N CYS A 72 -21.17 -41.30 -29.37
CA CYS A 72 -22.49 -41.93 -29.49
C CYS A 72 -23.22 -41.55 -30.79
N TRP A 73 -22.86 -40.42 -31.40
CA TRP A 73 -23.48 -39.94 -32.66
C TRP A 73 -22.82 -40.49 -33.93
N TRP A 74 -21.56 -40.96 -33.82
CA TRP A 74 -20.80 -41.50 -34.96
C TRP A 74 -21.08 -42.99 -35.24
N THR A 75 -21.53 -43.75 -34.24
CA THR A 75 -21.89 -45.17 -34.38
C THR A 75 -23.31 -45.40 -34.90
N THR A 76 -24.19 -44.40 -34.80
CA THR A 76 -25.59 -44.48 -35.27
C THR A 76 -25.77 -44.05 -36.73
N THR A 77 -24.81 -43.32 -37.32
CA THR A 77 -24.89 -42.82 -38.70
C THR A 77 -24.11 -43.66 -39.73
N SER A 78 -23.26 -44.59 -39.29
CA SER A 78 -22.48 -45.46 -40.19
C SER A 78 -23.19 -46.77 -40.59
N PHE A 79 -24.46 -46.96 -40.21
CA PHE A 79 -25.22 -48.20 -40.48
C PHE A 79 -26.33 -48.04 -41.55
N LEU A 80 -26.50 -46.86 -42.15
CA LEU A 80 -27.63 -46.56 -43.05
C LEU A 80 -27.27 -46.32 -44.52
N VAL A 81 -26.03 -46.57 -44.95
CA VAL A 81 -25.63 -46.37 -46.36
C VAL A 81 -24.83 -47.56 -46.88
N SER A 82 -25.48 -48.72 -46.96
CA SER A 82 -25.08 -49.82 -47.87
C SER A 82 -26.17 -50.90 -47.86
N ASN A 83 -27.05 -50.87 -48.87
CA ASN A 83 -27.84 -51.99 -49.43
C ASN A 83 -29.25 -51.53 -49.82
N SER A 84 -29.37 -50.96 -51.03
CA SER A 84 -30.67 -50.62 -51.64
C SER A 84 -30.91 -51.44 -52.93
N THR A 85 -30.33 -52.64 -53.01
CA THR A 85 -30.64 -53.63 -54.07
C THR A 85 -31.35 -54.88 -53.55
N ASN A 86 -31.62 -54.97 -52.25
CA ASN A 86 -32.22 -56.14 -51.59
C ASN A 86 -33.58 -55.79 -50.95
N ASP A 87 -34.41 -54.99 -51.61
CA ASP A 87 -35.77 -54.78 -51.12
C ASP A 87 -36.61 -56.06 -51.38
N PRO A 88 -37.03 -56.80 -50.34
CA PRO A 88 -37.78 -58.05 -50.51
C PRO A 88 -39.10 -57.85 -51.26
N GLN A 89 -39.66 -56.64 -51.23
CA GLN A 89 -40.91 -56.34 -51.93
C GLN A 89 -40.76 -56.37 -53.45
N TYR A 90 -39.59 -56.00 -54.00
CA TYR A 90 -39.35 -56.03 -55.45
C TYR A 90 -39.24 -57.46 -55.97
N HIS A 91 -38.60 -58.36 -55.21
CA HIS A 91 -38.54 -59.78 -55.54
C HIS A 91 -39.90 -60.46 -55.46
N GLN A 92 -40.72 -60.10 -54.48
CA GLN A 92 -42.07 -60.66 -54.33
C GLN A 92 -43.01 -60.21 -55.46
N LEU A 93 -42.92 -58.95 -55.89
CA LEU A 93 -43.72 -58.43 -57.01
C LEU A 93 -43.30 -59.04 -58.35
N SER A 94 -41.99 -59.19 -58.59
CA SER A 94 -41.47 -59.83 -59.81
C SER A 94 -41.85 -61.31 -59.88
N GLN A 95 -41.94 -62.00 -58.74
CA GLN A 95 -42.35 -63.40 -58.67
C GLN A 95 -43.85 -63.55 -58.93
N GLN A 96 -44.69 -62.67 -58.37
CA GLN A 96 -46.12 -62.62 -58.66
C GLN A 96 -46.41 -62.32 -60.14
N GLN A 97 -45.62 -61.43 -60.77
CA GLN A 97 -45.77 -61.13 -62.19
C GLN A 97 -45.41 -62.33 -63.08
N HIS A 98 -44.39 -63.12 -62.71
CA HIS A 98 -44.02 -64.33 -63.42
C HIS A 98 -45.07 -65.46 -63.28
N GLU A 99 -45.64 -65.63 -62.08
CA GLU A 99 -46.75 -66.57 -61.86
C GLU A 99 -48.00 -66.20 -62.68
N LEU A 100 -48.32 -64.91 -62.78
CA LEU A 100 -49.43 -64.43 -63.60
C LEU A 100 -49.20 -64.70 -65.09
N GLU A 101 -47.98 -64.50 -65.60
CA GLU A 101 -47.62 -64.82 -66.98
C GLU A 101 -47.73 -66.33 -67.28
N GLN A 102 -47.31 -67.19 -66.34
CA GLN A 102 -47.48 -68.64 -66.49
C GLN A 102 -48.96 -69.03 -66.55
N LEU A 103 -49.80 -68.43 -65.71
CA LEU A 103 -51.24 -68.73 -65.65
C LEU A 103 -51.96 -68.26 -66.94
N VAL A 104 -51.60 -67.08 -67.46
CA VAL A 104 -52.10 -66.58 -68.75
C VAL A 104 -51.67 -67.49 -69.90
N ASN A 105 -50.43 -68.00 -69.88
CA ASN A 105 -49.98 -68.94 -70.91
C ASN A 105 -50.68 -70.31 -70.81
N GLN A 106 -50.93 -70.83 -69.61
CA GLN A 106 -51.73 -72.04 -69.41
C GLN A 106 -53.17 -71.84 -69.90
N MET A 107 -53.80 -70.70 -69.60
CA MET A 107 -55.12 -70.36 -70.12
C MET A 107 -55.12 -70.28 -71.65
N LYS A 108 -54.09 -69.69 -72.28
CA LYS A 108 -53.96 -69.69 -73.74
C LYS A 108 -53.91 -71.10 -74.32
N TYR A 109 -53.17 -72.02 -73.70
CA TYR A 109 -53.11 -73.42 -74.14
C TYR A 109 -54.46 -74.14 -74.00
N VAL A 110 -55.17 -73.93 -72.89
CA VAL A 110 -56.52 -74.49 -72.70
C VAL A 110 -57.51 -73.91 -73.72
N LEU A 111 -57.40 -72.61 -74.01
CA LEU A 111 -58.25 -71.91 -74.98
C LEU A 111 -57.96 -72.36 -76.43
N LEU A 112 -56.69 -72.64 -76.76
CA LEU A 112 -56.31 -73.26 -78.03
C LEU A 112 -56.84 -74.69 -78.15
N ALA A 113 -56.67 -75.51 -77.10
CA ALA A 113 -57.14 -76.90 -77.08
C ALA A 113 -58.68 -77.00 -77.14
N THR A 114 -59.39 -76.05 -76.54
CA THR A 114 -60.86 -75.96 -76.64
C THR A 114 -61.31 -75.44 -78.00
N LYS A 115 -60.57 -74.50 -78.60
CA LYS A 115 -60.79 -74.08 -80.00
C LYS A 115 -60.58 -75.25 -80.98
N GLU A 116 -59.51 -76.03 -80.82
CA GLU A 116 -59.27 -77.23 -81.63
C GLU A 116 -60.37 -78.28 -81.43
N ARG A 117 -60.85 -78.49 -80.19
CA ARG A 117 -62.02 -79.36 -79.93
C ARG A 117 -63.32 -78.84 -80.56
N LEU A 118 -63.52 -77.53 -80.60
CA LEU A 118 -64.66 -76.90 -81.28
C LEU A 118 -64.55 -77.06 -82.80
N GLU A 119 -63.38 -76.88 -83.40
CA GLU A 119 -63.15 -77.13 -84.84
C GLU A 119 -63.33 -78.63 -85.19
N VAL A 120 -63.02 -79.55 -84.27
CA VAL A 120 -63.33 -80.99 -84.44
C VAL A 120 -64.83 -81.28 -84.33
N LEU A 121 -65.56 -80.59 -83.45
CA LEU A 121 -67.02 -80.71 -83.33
C LEU A 121 -67.76 -80.07 -84.52
N GLU A 122 -67.27 -78.95 -85.03
CA GLU A 122 -67.83 -78.26 -86.20
C GLU A 122 -67.58 -79.05 -87.50
N ASN A 123 -66.43 -79.74 -87.61
CA ASN A 123 -66.12 -80.64 -88.73
C ASN A 123 -66.72 -82.05 -88.60
N SER A 124 -67.28 -82.44 -87.44
CA SER A 124 -67.99 -83.72 -87.25
C SER A 124 -69.51 -83.58 -87.35
N GLN A 125 -70.02 -82.39 -87.72
CA GLN A 125 -71.43 -82.11 -87.94
C GLN A 125 -71.88 -82.32 -89.41
N THR A 126 -71.25 -83.25 -90.13
CA THR A 126 -71.80 -83.82 -91.37
C THR A 126 -71.85 -85.34 -91.27
N GLY A 127 -72.89 -85.85 -90.61
CA GLY A 127 -73.30 -87.25 -90.76
C GLY A 127 -73.35 -88.05 -89.46
N LEU A 128 -74.39 -87.85 -88.66
CA LEU A 128 -74.90 -88.90 -87.77
C LEU A 128 -76.45 -88.89 -87.78
N PRO A 129 -77.09 -90.08 -87.78
CA PRO A 129 -78.53 -90.27 -87.98
C PRO A 129 -79.36 -90.03 -86.71
N PRO A 130 -80.69 -89.83 -86.86
CA PRO A 130 -81.56 -89.38 -85.76
C PRO A 130 -81.84 -90.52 -84.78
N ILE A 131 -81.47 -90.34 -83.52
CA ILE A 131 -81.91 -91.20 -82.41
C ILE A 131 -82.67 -90.33 -81.42
N GLY A 132 -83.94 -90.66 -81.27
CA GLY A 132 -84.91 -89.91 -80.49
C GLY A 132 -84.79 -90.10 -78.98
N ASN A 133 -85.50 -89.20 -78.30
CA ASN A 133 -86.00 -89.30 -76.93
C ASN A 133 -84.93 -89.56 -75.87
N VAL A 134 -84.08 -88.55 -75.65
CA VAL A 134 -83.55 -88.24 -74.32
C VAL A 134 -84.01 -86.84 -73.95
N GLU A 135 -84.38 -86.74 -72.69
CA GLU A 135 -85.08 -85.67 -72.01
C GLU A 135 -84.71 -84.26 -72.47
N LYS A 136 -85.77 -83.47 -72.64
CA LYS A 136 -85.81 -82.04 -72.87
C LYS A 136 -85.24 -81.32 -71.63
N TYR A 137 -83.94 -81.50 -71.36
CA TYR A 137 -83.17 -80.56 -70.54
C TYR A 137 -83.13 -79.24 -71.31
N ASN A 138 -83.35 -78.19 -70.55
CA ASN A 138 -83.81 -76.89 -70.97
C ASN A 138 -82.77 -76.20 -71.88
N ASP A 139 -82.92 -76.29 -73.20
CA ASP A 139 -82.11 -75.56 -74.21
C ASP A 139 -82.03 -74.05 -73.91
N THR A 140 -83.05 -73.53 -73.22
CA THR A 140 -83.12 -72.19 -72.66
C THR A 140 -82.07 -71.91 -71.59
N ASP A 141 -81.75 -72.87 -70.70
CA ASP A 141 -80.80 -72.70 -69.60
C ASP A 141 -79.36 -72.64 -70.11
N MET A 142 -78.99 -73.52 -71.05
CA MET A 142 -77.66 -73.46 -71.68
C MET A 142 -77.46 -72.16 -72.46
N ARG A 143 -78.51 -71.66 -73.11
CA ARG A 143 -78.46 -70.38 -73.82
C ARG A 143 -78.32 -69.18 -72.86
N ASN A 144 -79.00 -69.23 -71.71
CA ASN A 144 -78.87 -68.21 -70.67
C ASN A 144 -77.48 -68.23 -70.02
N GLU A 145 -76.92 -69.42 -69.75
CA GLU A 145 -75.54 -69.57 -69.27
C GLU A 145 -74.53 -69.05 -70.28
N PHE A 146 -74.70 -69.35 -71.57
CA PHE A 146 -73.82 -68.85 -72.64
C PHE A 146 -73.84 -67.32 -72.73
N GLU A 147 -75.03 -66.69 -72.70
CA GLU A 147 -75.16 -65.24 -72.68
C GLU A 147 -74.60 -64.60 -71.39
N SER A 148 -74.74 -65.28 -70.24
CA SER A 148 -74.10 -64.87 -68.98
C SER A 148 -72.57 -64.93 -69.09
N LEU A 149 -72.03 -66.01 -69.64
CA LEU A 149 -70.59 -66.20 -69.86
C LEU A 149 -70.03 -65.14 -70.82
N LYS A 150 -70.79 -64.82 -71.87
CA LYS A 150 -70.45 -63.76 -72.83
C LYS A 150 -70.38 -62.39 -72.17
N LYS A 151 -71.35 -62.07 -71.29
CA LYS A 151 -71.32 -60.84 -70.49
C LYS A 151 -70.11 -60.81 -69.55
N GLN A 152 -69.83 -61.90 -68.83
CA GLN A 152 -68.64 -62.01 -67.98
C GLN A 152 -67.35 -61.84 -68.78
N TYR A 153 -67.26 -62.43 -69.98
CA TYR A 153 -66.12 -62.26 -70.88
C TYR A 153 -65.93 -60.80 -71.29
N THR A 154 -67.01 -60.09 -71.64
CA THR A 154 -66.92 -58.65 -71.96
C THR A 154 -66.47 -57.80 -70.77
N VAL A 155 -66.92 -58.13 -69.55
CA VAL A 155 -66.47 -57.47 -68.31
C VAL A 155 -64.97 -57.73 -68.09
N LEU A 156 -64.55 -58.99 -68.13
CA LEU A 156 -63.13 -59.37 -67.98
C LEU A 156 -62.24 -58.72 -69.05
N GLN A 157 -62.73 -58.58 -70.28
CA GLN A 157 -62.00 -57.89 -71.34
C GLN A 157 -61.81 -56.41 -71.01
N SER A 158 -62.85 -55.74 -70.49
CA SER A 158 -62.76 -54.35 -70.04
C SER A 158 -61.84 -54.16 -68.83
N GLU A 159 -61.89 -55.06 -67.85
CA GLU A 159 -60.99 -55.06 -66.69
C GLU A 159 -59.54 -55.27 -67.11
N ASN A 160 -59.28 -56.17 -68.06
CA ASN A 160 -57.94 -56.40 -68.60
C ASN A 160 -57.41 -55.17 -69.35
N GLN A 161 -58.26 -54.43 -70.07
CA GLN A 161 -57.86 -53.14 -70.66
C GLN A 161 -57.54 -52.09 -69.59
N ASN A 162 -58.37 -51.97 -68.55
CA ASN A 162 -58.13 -51.04 -67.44
C ASN A 162 -56.83 -51.38 -66.69
N LEU A 163 -56.56 -52.66 -66.44
CA LEU A 163 -55.32 -53.13 -65.83
C LEU A 163 -54.09 -52.80 -66.68
N LYS A 164 -54.17 -52.97 -68.01
CA LYS A 164 -53.10 -52.56 -68.93
C LYS A 164 -52.84 -51.06 -68.90
N GLN A 165 -53.90 -50.26 -68.82
CA GLN A 165 -53.77 -48.81 -68.68
C GLN A 165 -53.13 -48.44 -67.34
N GLY A 166 -53.63 -48.98 -66.22
CA GLY A 166 -53.06 -48.75 -64.90
C GLY A 166 -51.59 -49.17 -64.79
N LEU A 167 -51.20 -50.27 -65.42
CA LEU A 167 -49.80 -50.71 -65.50
C LEU A 167 -48.94 -49.69 -66.27
N SER A 168 -49.45 -49.14 -67.37
CA SER A 168 -48.73 -48.14 -68.18
C SER A 168 -48.56 -46.82 -67.41
N GLU A 169 -49.58 -46.38 -66.67
CA GLU A 169 -49.52 -45.21 -65.79
C GLU A 169 -48.53 -45.43 -64.64
N LEU A 170 -48.52 -46.61 -64.03
CA LEU A 170 -47.58 -46.96 -62.97
C LEU A 170 -46.13 -46.97 -63.49
N GLN A 171 -45.89 -47.48 -64.70
CA GLN A 171 -44.58 -47.43 -65.35
C GLN A 171 -44.12 -46.00 -65.63
N LEU A 172 -45.03 -45.12 -66.08
CA LEU A 172 -44.74 -43.70 -66.27
C LEU A 172 -44.36 -43.02 -64.95
N ASN A 173 -45.17 -43.19 -63.91
CA ASN A 173 -44.89 -42.63 -62.58
C ASN A 173 -43.57 -43.13 -62.02
N PHE A 174 -43.30 -44.43 -62.14
CA PHE A 174 -42.03 -45.01 -61.70
C PHE A 174 -40.83 -44.41 -62.45
N THR A 175 -40.98 -44.22 -63.77
CA THR A 175 -39.93 -43.60 -64.60
C THR A 175 -39.71 -42.14 -64.21
N ASP A 176 -40.80 -41.41 -63.90
CA ASP A 176 -40.74 -40.01 -63.49
C ASP A 176 -40.08 -39.85 -62.12
N THR A 177 -40.51 -40.61 -61.10
CA THR A 177 -39.89 -40.64 -59.77
C THR A 177 -38.41 -41.02 -59.86
N LYS A 178 -38.09 -42.05 -60.65
CA LYS A 178 -36.70 -42.50 -60.82
C LYS A 178 -35.83 -41.46 -61.52
N ASN A 179 -36.33 -40.78 -62.55
CA ASN A 179 -35.48 -39.88 -63.33
C ASN A 179 -35.42 -38.47 -62.74
N ASN A 180 -36.49 -37.99 -62.12
CA ASN A 180 -36.56 -36.62 -61.63
C ASN A 180 -36.16 -36.53 -60.16
N GLU A 181 -36.87 -37.24 -59.28
CA GLU A 181 -36.65 -37.11 -57.83
C GLU A 181 -35.31 -37.73 -57.41
N PHE A 182 -35.00 -38.92 -57.91
CA PHE A 182 -33.77 -39.60 -57.54
C PHE A 182 -32.51 -38.87 -58.06
N GLU A 183 -32.50 -38.41 -59.32
CA GLU A 183 -31.35 -37.66 -59.84
C GLU A 183 -31.24 -36.27 -59.20
N SER A 184 -32.36 -35.63 -58.81
CA SER A 184 -32.34 -34.41 -58.00
C SER A 184 -31.71 -34.65 -56.63
N LEU A 185 -32.13 -35.71 -55.93
CA LEU A 185 -31.56 -36.09 -54.63
C LEU A 185 -30.07 -36.43 -54.74
N LYS A 186 -29.65 -37.12 -55.79
CA LYS A 186 -28.25 -37.44 -56.07
C LYS A 186 -27.42 -36.18 -56.34
N THR A 187 -27.99 -35.20 -57.03
CA THR A 187 -27.34 -33.89 -57.24
C THR A 187 -27.19 -33.15 -55.90
N GLN A 188 -28.25 -33.09 -55.08
CA GLN A 188 -28.19 -32.47 -53.75
C GLN A 188 -27.16 -33.16 -52.84
N LEU A 189 -27.10 -34.49 -52.87
CA LEU A 189 -26.11 -35.26 -52.11
C LEU A 189 -24.68 -34.90 -52.52
N THR A 190 -24.44 -34.72 -53.82
CA THR A 190 -23.12 -34.33 -54.34
C THR A 190 -22.73 -32.91 -53.88
N VAL A 191 -23.69 -31.97 -53.88
CA VAL A 191 -23.49 -30.61 -53.35
C VAL A 191 -23.15 -30.66 -51.85
N LEU A 192 -23.93 -31.37 -51.05
CA LEU A 192 -23.69 -31.52 -49.60
C LEU A 192 -22.33 -32.16 -49.31
N GLN A 193 -21.90 -33.14 -50.11
CA GLN A 193 -20.57 -33.73 -49.99
C GLN A 193 -19.46 -32.69 -50.25
N SER A 194 -19.63 -31.84 -51.26
CA SER A 194 -18.68 -30.77 -51.57
C SER A 194 -18.62 -29.70 -50.47
N GLU A 195 -19.77 -29.28 -49.94
CA GLU A 195 -19.86 -28.33 -48.84
C GLU A 195 -19.21 -28.89 -47.56
N ASN A 196 -19.42 -30.17 -47.26
CA ASN A 196 -18.80 -30.83 -46.11
C ASN A 196 -17.27 -30.91 -46.26
N GLN A 197 -16.74 -31.15 -47.47
CA GLN A 197 -15.29 -31.08 -47.70
C GLN A 197 -14.74 -29.66 -47.52
N ASN A 198 -15.45 -28.65 -48.00
CA ASN A 198 -15.06 -27.24 -47.80
C ASN A 198 -15.05 -26.88 -46.31
N LEU A 199 -16.09 -27.26 -45.55
CA LEU A 199 -16.16 -27.06 -44.10
C LEU A 199 -15.00 -27.75 -43.37
N LYS A 200 -14.62 -28.98 -43.77
CA LYS A 200 -13.45 -29.67 -43.22
C LYS A 200 -12.15 -28.91 -43.47
N THR A 201 -12.00 -28.32 -44.65
CA THR A 201 -10.83 -27.50 -44.99
C THR A 201 -10.79 -26.21 -44.16
N SER A 202 -11.89 -25.46 -44.09
CA SER A 202 -11.99 -24.26 -43.25
C SER A 202 -11.72 -24.56 -41.78
N LEU A 203 -12.20 -25.70 -41.26
CA LEU A 203 -11.94 -26.11 -39.88
C LEU A 203 -10.44 -26.35 -39.63
N LYS A 204 -9.72 -26.98 -40.58
CA LYS A 204 -8.27 -27.19 -40.47
C LYS A 204 -7.51 -25.86 -40.49
N GLU A 205 -7.89 -24.93 -41.35
CA GLU A 205 -7.28 -23.60 -41.39
C GLU A 205 -7.51 -22.83 -40.08
N LEU A 206 -8.73 -22.88 -39.54
CA LEU A 206 -9.05 -22.26 -38.26
C LEU A 206 -8.21 -22.87 -37.11
N GLN A 207 -8.01 -24.19 -37.11
CA GLN A 207 -7.15 -24.87 -36.15
C GLN A 207 -5.68 -24.45 -36.27
N LEU A 208 -5.18 -24.27 -37.49
CA LEU A 208 -3.82 -23.78 -37.74
C LEU A 208 -3.67 -22.34 -37.23
N ASN A 209 -4.58 -21.44 -37.58
CA ASN A 209 -4.57 -20.05 -37.12
C ASN A 209 -4.65 -19.94 -35.59
N PHE A 210 -5.50 -20.77 -34.96
CA PHE A 210 -5.58 -20.83 -33.51
C PHE A 210 -4.27 -21.30 -32.87
N THR A 211 -3.64 -22.31 -33.47
CA THR A 211 -2.34 -22.84 -32.99
C THR A 211 -1.24 -21.79 -33.14
N ASP A 212 -1.23 -21.07 -34.26
CA ASP A 212 -0.28 -20.00 -34.54
C ASP A 212 -0.44 -18.83 -33.55
N THR A 213 -1.66 -18.32 -33.39
CA THR A 213 -1.99 -17.27 -32.42
C THR A 213 -1.57 -17.67 -31.00
N LYS A 214 -1.90 -18.91 -30.61
CA LYS A 214 -1.58 -19.43 -29.27
C LYS A 214 -0.08 -19.59 -29.04
N ASN A 215 0.66 -20.11 -30.02
CA ASN A 215 2.06 -20.45 -29.79
C ASN A 215 3.01 -19.28 -30.04
N ASN A 216 2.68 -18.39 -30.98
CA ASN A 216 3.55 -17.30 -31.37
C ASN A 216 3.20 -16.00 -30.65
N GLU A 217 1.97 -15.51 -30.81
CA GLU A 217 1.59 -14.22 -30.22
C GLU A 217 1.53 -14.30 -28.70
N PHE A 218 0.85 -15.30 -28.14
CA PHE A 218 0.69 -15.41 -26.69
C PHE A 218 2.00 -15.69 -25.95
N GLU A 219 2.87 -16.57 -26.45
CA GLU A 219 4.18 -16.80 -25.83
C GLU A 219 5.13 -15.59 -26.01
N SER A 220 5.01 -14.84 -27.11
CA SER A 220 5.72 -13.56 -27.26
C SER A 220 5.28 -12.53 -26.22
N LEU A 221 3.96 -12.35 -26.05
CA LEU A 221 3.38 -11.49 -25.00
C LEU A 221 3.83 -11.92 -23.61
N LYS A 222 3.88 -13.22 -23.33
CA LYS A 222 4.34 -13.77 -22.04
C LYS A 222 5.82 -13.48 -21.79
N LYS A 223 6.68 -13.56 -22.81
CA LYS A 223 8.09 -13.15 -22.71
C LYS A 223 8.21 -11.66 -22.41
N GLN A 224 7.48 -10.81 -23.13
CA GLN A 224 7.46 -9.36 -22.89
C GLN A 224 6.98 -9.05 -21.46
N PHE A 225 5.95 -9.73 -20.97
CA PHE A 225 5.45 -9.56 -19.61
C PHE A 225 6.51 -9.92 -18.55
N THR A 226 7.27 -10.99 -18.80
CA THR A 226 8.35 -11.42 -17.89
C THR A 226 9.52 -10.43 -17.89
N MET A 227 9.86 -9.87 -19.05
CA MET A 227 10.85 -8.78 -19.16
C MET A 227 10.40 -7.53 -18.39
N LEU A 228 9.17 -7.07 -18.60
CA LEU A 228 8.61 -5.92 -17.86
C LEU A 228 8.58 -6.17 -16.35
N GLN A 229 8.28 -7.40 -15.92
CA GLN A 229 8.33 -7.76 -14.51
C GLN A 229 9.75 -7.64 -13.95
N SER A 230 10.77 -8.11 -14.69
CA SER A 230 12.17 -7.97 -14.30
C SER A 230 12.61 -6.51 -14.27
N GLU A 231 12.24 -5.71 -15.25
CA GLU A 231 12.55 -4.28 -15.31
C GLU A 231 11.94 -3.53 -14.13
N ASN A 232 10.69 -3.83 -13.77
CA ASN A 232 10.03 -3.25 -12.60
C ASN A 232 10.73 -3.63 -11.28
N GLN A 233 11.24 -4.86 -11.15
CA GLN A 233 12.04 -5.23 -9.98
C GLN A 233 13.36 -4.45 -9.91
N ASN A 234 14.02 -4.25 -11.05
CA ASN A 234 15.25 -3.45 -11.10
C ASN A 234 14.98 -1.97 -10.76
N LEU A 235 13.89 -1.39 -11.26
CA LEU A 235 13.47 -0.02 -10.92
C LEU A 235 13.17 0.11 -9.43
N LYS A 236 12.50 -0.88 -8.82
CA LYS A 236 12.28 -0.91 -7.36
C LYS A 236 13.60 -0.93 -6.59
N HIS A 237 14.56 -1.75 -7.02
CA HIS A 237 15.87 -1.81 -6.40
C HIS A 237 16.60 -0.46 -6.50
N GLY A 238 16.64 0.14 -7.69
CA GLY A 238 17.23 1.47 -7.89
C GLY A 238 16.55 2.57 -7.07
N LEU A 239 15.23 2.50 -6.87
CA LEU A 239 14.52 3.43 -6.00
C LEU A 239 14.94 3.28 -4.53
N THR A 240 15.09 2.05 -4.04
CA THR A 240 15.57 1.79 -2.67
C THR A 240 17.01 2.29 -2.48
N GLU A 241 17.89 2.09 -3.47
CA GLU A 241 19.25 2.62 -3.43
C GLU A 241 19.27 4.16 -3.41
N LEU A 242 18.42 4.80 -4.23
CA LEU A 242 18.30 6.25 -4.24
C LEU A 242 17.79 6.80 -2.90
N GLN A 243 16.83 6.12 -2.26
CA GLN A 243 16.35 6.47 -0.92
C GLN A 243 17.46 6.36 0.14
N HIS A 244 18.31 5.33 0.04
CA HIS A 244 19.47 5.18 0.91
C HIS A 244 20.46 6.34 0.72
N ASN A 245 20.84 6.62 -0.53
CA ASN A 245 21.73 7.74 -0.88
C ASN A 245 21.19 9.10 -0.41
N PHE A 246 19.88 9.30 -0.50
CA PHE A 246 19.22 10.52 0.01
C PHE A 246 19.35 10.63 1.53
N THR A 247 19.13 9.53 2.25
CA THR A 247 19.27 9.47 3.71
C THR A 247 20.70 9.77 4.14
N ASP A 248 21.69 9.18 3.48
CA ASP A 248 23.12 9.44 3.73
C ASP A 248 23.49 10.90 3.47
N THR A 249 22.95 11.47 2.38
CA THR A 249 23.18 12.89 2.04
C THR A 249 22.56 13.80 3.11
N LYS A 250 21.37 13.46 3.62
CA LYS A 250 20.73 14.19 4.71
C LYS A 250 21.57 14.15 5.99
N ILE A 251 22.11 12.99 6.37
CA ILE A 251 23.01 12.87 7.54
C ILE A 251 24.26 13.73 7.35
N LYS A 252 24.89 13.70 6.17
CA LYS A 252 26.05 14.55 5.85
C LYS A 252 25.72 16.03 5.97
N LEU A 253 24.52 16.45 5.55
CA LEU A 253 24.06 17.83 5.68
C LEU A 253 23.88 18.24 7.15
N GLU A 254 23.30 17.37 7.98
CA GLU A 254 23.16 17.60 9.42
C GLU A 254 24.53 17.75 10.10
N HIS A 255 25.51 16.92 9.73
CA HIS A 255 26.89 17.03 10.21
C HIS A 255 27.53 18.38 9.80
N LEU A 256 27.33 18.84 8.56
CA LEU A 256 27.83 20.13 8.10
C LEU A 256 27.18 21.31 8.86
N ASN A 257 25.89 21.23 9.16
CA ASN A 257 25.20 22.24 9.96
C ASN A 257 25.77 22.31 11.39
N ASN A 258 26.01 21.17 12.02
CA ASN A 258 26.62 21.13 13.35
C ASN A 258 28.04 21.73 13.34
N ALA A 259 28.86 21.40 12.33
CA ALA A 259 30.19 21.99 12.16
C ALA A 259 30.13 23.52 11.93
N SER A 260 29.10 24.02 11.25
CA SER A 260 28.86 25.46 11.07
C SER A 260 28.56 26.15 12.41
N VAL A 261 27.72 25.54 13.26
CA VAL A 261 27.44 26.05 14.61
C VAL A 261 28.70 26.06 15.47
N GLU A 262 29.52 25.01 15.41
CA GLU A 262 30.79 24.94 16.13
C GLU A 262 31.75 26.07 15.67
N ASN A 263 31.83 26.34 14.37
CA ASN A 263 32.60 27.46 13.83
C ASN A 263 32.11 28.83 14.33
N GLN A 264 30.79 29.02 14.46
CA GLN A 264 30.25 30.26 15.05
C GLN A 264 30.64 30.41 16.51
N ASN A 265 30.61 29.33 17.29
CA ASN A 265 31.04 29.33 18.68
C ASN A 265 32.54 29.62 18.80
N LEU A 266 33.38 29.00 17.95
CA LEU A 266 34.82 29.29 17.89
C LEU A 266 35.09 30.77 17.54
N LYS A 267 34.32 31.35 16.61
CA LYS A 267 34.43 32.77 16.27
C LYS A 267 34.06 33.69 17.43
N SER A 268 33.03 33.34 18.19
CA SER A 268 32.64 34.04 19.42
C SER A 268 33.75 33.98 20.47
N ASN A 269 34.28 32.78 20.74
CA ASN A 269 35.38 32.57 21.68
C ASN A 269 36.64 33.34 21.27
N PHE A 270 36.98 33.36 19.98
CA PHE A 270 38.10 34.14 19.47
C PHE A 270 37.91 35.64 19.71
N SER A 271 36.69 36.16 19.53
CA SER A 271 36.37 37.56 19.80
C SER A 271 36.53 37.90 21.29
N ILE A 272 36.10 37.00 22.18
CA ILE A 272 36.30 37.14 23.64
C ILE A 272 37.80 37.18 23.98
N LEU A 273 38.58 36.25 23.43
CA LEU A 273 40.04 36.20 23.63
C LEU A 273 40.72 37.47 23.11
N GLN A 274 40.27 38.00 21.97
CA GLN A 274 40.78 39.26 21.43
C GLN A 274 40.51 40.43 22.38
N HIS A 275 39.30 40.53 22.93
CA HIS A 275 38.98 41.54 23.95
C HIS A 275 39.81 41.39 25.23
N GLN A 276 40.03 40.16 25.70
CA GLN A 276 40.89 39.88 26.85
C GLN A 276 42.34 40.30 26.58
N SER A 277 42.87 40.01 25.38
CA SER A 277 44.22 40.42 24.96
C SER A 277 44.37 41.94 24.99
N VAL A 278 43.42 42.69 24.39
CA VAL A 278 43.42 44.16 24.42
C VAL A 278 43.29 44.70 25.86
N SER A 279 42.52 44.05 26.72
CA SER A 279 42.42 44.43 28.13
C SER A 279 43.75 44.23 28.87
N LEU A 280 44.43 43.10 28.64
CA LEU A 280 45.75 42.83 29.19
C LEU A 280 46.79 43.83 28.71
N GLU A 281 46.78 44.17 27.42
CA GLU A 281 47.67 45.18 26.85
C GLU A 281 47.48 46.56 27.52
N ARG A 282 46.24 46.97 27.76
CA ARG A 282 45.95 48.20 28.53
C ARG A 282 46.46 48.13 29.96
N ASN A 283 46.30 46.99 30.64
CA ASN A 283 46.84 46.81 31.99
C ASN A 283 48.37 46.89 32.01
N PHE A 284 49.05 46.35 31.00
CA PHE A 284 50.51 46.47 30.86
C PHE A 284 50.95 47.92 30.64
N ILE A 285 50.23 48.70 29.83
CA ILE A 285 50.50 50.13 29.65
C ILE A 285 50.34 50.87 30.99
N TYR A 286 49.24 50.63 31.71
CA TYR A 286 49.01 51.23 33.02
C TYR A 286 50.13 50.92 34.03
N LEU A 287 50.51 49.64 34.14
CA LEU A 287 51.61 49.23 35.03
C LEU A 287 52.95 49.85 34.62
N LYS A 288 53.18 50.02 33.33
CA LYS A 288 54.39 50.71 32.82
C LYS A 288 54.39 52.18 33.22
N ASP A 289 53.26 52.86 33.13
CA ASP A 289 53.11 54.25 33.55
C ASP A 289 53.31 54.40 35.07
N GLU A 290 52.76 53.50 35.89
CA GLU A 290 53.00 53.46 37.34
C GLU A 290 54.49 53.22 37.67
N LEU A 291 55.16 52.34 36.93
CA LEU A 291 56.59 52.08 37.08
C LEU A 291 57.42 53.33 36.74
N ASP A 292 57.12 54.01 35.62
CA ASP A 292 57.80 55.24 35.21
C ASP A 292 57.57 56.37 36.22
N GLN A 293 56.36 56.48 36.77
CA GLN A 293 56.06 57.45 37.84
C GLN A 293 56.83 57.13 39.11
N THR A 294 56.90 55.86 39.51
CA THR A 294 57.69 55.42 40.67
C THR A 294 59.16 55.75 40.46
N LYS A 295 59.70 55.53 39.26
CA LYS A 295 61.09 55.87 38.91
C LYS A 295 61.36 57.37 39.02
N LYS A 296 60.42 58.23 38.59
CA LYS A 296 60.50 59.68 38.79
C LYS A 296 60.49 60.05 40.26
N ASN A 297 59.60 59.46 41.05
CA ASN A 297 59.51 59.71 42.49
C ASN A 297 60.82 59.32 43.20
N VAL A 298 61.43 58.17 42.83
CA VAL A 298 62.73 57.76 43.34
C VAL A 298 63.83 58.75 42.95
N GLY A 299 63.87 59.20 41.69
CA GLY A 299 64.85 60.21 41.26
C GLY A 299 64.69 61.57 41.97
N GLN A 300 63.46 61.96 42.28
CA GLN A 300 63.19 63.13 43.11
C GLN A 300 63.70 62.92 44.54
N PHE A 301 63.40 61.78 45.14
CA PHE A 301 63.86 61.42 46.49
C PHE A 301 65.39 61.39 46.59
N GLU A 302 66.09 60.85 45.59
CA GLU A 302 67.55 60.91 45.50
C GLU A 302 68.09 62.34 45.45
N THR A 303 67.37 63.24 44.76
CA THR A 303 67.71 64.66 44.67
C THR A 303 67.48 65.37 46.00
N ASP A 304 66.38 65.08 46.67
CA ASP A 304 66.05 65.63 47.99
C ASP A 304 67.10 65.19 49.03
N ILE A 305 67.45 63.90 49.08
CA ILE A 305 68.55 63.39 49.92
C ILE A 305 69.87 64.12 49.61
N ARG A 306 70.20 64.29 48.32
CA ARG A 306 71.43 65.00 47.94
C ARG A 306 71.43 66.45 48.41
N ASN A 307 70.29 67.13 48.32
CA ASN A 307 70.11 68.51 48.79
C ASN A 307 70.23 68.60 50.31
N GLU A 308 69.57 67.70 51.05
CA GLU A 308 69.71 67.60 52.51
C GLU A 308 71.15 67.31 52.94
N MET A 309 71.84 66.39 52.25
CA MET A 309 73.26 66.13 52.47
C MET A 309 74.13 67.36 52.21
N MET A 310 73.86 68.13 51.15
CA MET A 310 74.57 69.39 50.89
C MET A 310 74.29 70.43 51.96
N GLN A 311 73.04 70.55 52.43
CA GLN A 311 72.68 71.45 53.53
C GLN A 311 73.37 71.04 54.84
N ALA A 312 73.43 69.74 55.14
CA ALA A 312 74.16 69.20 56.27
C ALA A 312 75.67 69.45 56.15
N LYS A 313 76.24 69.30 54.95
CA LYS A 313 77.66 69.59 54.67
C LYS A 313 77.97 71.09 54.83
N ASN A 314 77.11 71.97 54.34
CA ASN A 314 77.24 73.42 54.51
C ASN A 314 77.10 73.82 55.99
N SER A 315 76.18 73.18 56.72
CA SER A 315 76.03 73.35 58.16
C SER A 315 77.27 72.85 58.92
N SER A 316 77.88 71.75 58.49
CA SER A 316 79.15 71.23 59.02
C SER A 316 80.33 72.16 58.71
N GLN A 317 80.43 72.72 57.51
CA GLN A 317 81.44 73.73 57.17
C GLN A 317 81.27 75.02 57.96
N THR A 318 80.03 75.45 58.18
CA THR A 318 79.69 76.58 59.07
C THR A 318 80.05 76.26 60.53
N CYS A 319 79.88 75.01 60.95
CA CYS A 319 80.34 74.55 62.27
C CYS A 319 81.88 74.55 62.34
N ASN A 320 82.58 74.16 61.28
CA ASN A 320 84.04 74.21 61.20
C ASN A 320 84.59 75.65 61.16
N SER A 321 83.93 76.60 60.49
CA SER A 321 84.33 78.01 60.54
C SER A 321 84.04 78.65 61.91
N LYS A 322 82.97 78.22 62.58
CA LYS A 322 82.71 78.55 63.99
C LYS A 322 83.77 77.93 64.92
N CYS A 323 84.20 76.69 64.69
CA CYS A 323 85.30 76.05 65.44
C CYS A 323 86.66 76.73 65.18
N SER A 324 86.90 77.24 63.97
CA SER A 324 88.09 78.04 63.66
C SER A 324 88.07 79.40 64.39
N ASN A 325 86.90 80.04 64.49
CA ASN A 325 86.70 81.23 65.33
C ASN A 325 86.86 80.91 66.84
N VAL A 326 86.43 79.73 67.29
CA VAL A 326 86.67 79.25 68.67
C VAL A 326 88.16 79.01 68.93
N SER A 327 88.90 78.48 67.95
CA SER A 327 90.37 78.35 68.02
C SER A 327 91.08 79.71 68.11
N HIS A 328 90.57 80.72 67.39
CA HIS A 328 91.06 82.11 67.47
C HIS A 328 90.70 82.79 68.80
N LEU A 329 89.51 82.50 69.36
CA LEU A 329 89.08 82.94 70.68
C LEU A 329 89.87 82.25 71.80
N LEU A 330 90.26 80.98 71.66
CA LEU A 330 91.07 80.24 72.63
C LEU A 330 92.50 80.80 72.77
N ASN A 331 93.12 81.24 71.68
CA ASN A 331 94.40 81.96 71.73
C ASN A 331 94.30 83.37 72.35
N THR A 332 93.09 83.94 72.39
CA THR A 332 92.80 85.24 73.04
C THR A 332 92.38 85.04 74.50
N PHE A 333 91.85 83.86 74.83
CA PHE A 333 91.43 83.45 76.17
C PHE A 333 92.64 83.13 77.05
N ASP A 334 93.68 82.50 76.51
CA ASP A 334 94.92 82.17 77.25
C ASP A 334 95.63 83.40 77.88
N ARG A 335 95.38 84.61 77.34
CA ARG A 335 95.89 85.89 77.86
C ARG A 335 94.92 86.61 78.82
N LYS A 336 93.72 86.05 79.03
CA LYS A 336 92.62 86.60 79.85
C LYS A 336 92.28 85.67 81.05
N THR A 337 92.68 84.41 81.01
CA THR A 337 92.49 83.41 82.09
C THR A 337 93.29 83.72 83.36
N GLU A 338 94.41 84.45 83.25
CA GLU A 338 95.20 84.91 84.42
C GLU A 338 94.46 86.01 85.22
N ASN A 339 93.53 86.74 84.59
CA ASN A 339 92.72 87.79 85.24
C ASN A 339 91.32 87.31 85.71
N GLN A 340 90.90 86.09 85.37
CA GLN A 340 89.59 85.55 85.78
C GLN A 340 89.67 84.47 86.88
N PHE A 341 90.87 84.04 87.25
CA PHE A 341 91.10 83.14 88.40
C PHE A 341 90.65 83.76 89.74
N MET A 342 90.62 85.09 89.85
CA MET A 342 90.06 85.83 91.00
C MET A 342 88.53 85.99 90.99
N ASN A 343 87.84 85.63 89.89
CA ASN A 343 86.37 85.76 89.75
C ASN A 343 85.65 84.40 89.86
N LEU A 344 86.35 83.30 89.58
CA LEU A 344 85.82 81.94 89.62
C LEU A 344 85.56 81.40 91.05
N THR A 345 86.23 81.93 92.07
CA THR A 345 85.91 81.63 93.49
C THR A 345 84.50 82.07 93.87
N GLY A 346 83.93 83.09 93.21
CA GLY A 346 82.56 83.57 93.47
C GLY A 346 81.45 82.82 92.73
N ARG A 347 81.77 82.06 91.67
CA ARG A 347 80.76 81.37 90.84
C ARG A 347 80.47 79.93 91.27
N ILE A 348 81.37 79.32 92.05
CA ILE A 348 81.18 77.97 92.64
C ILE A 348 80.05 77.99 93.69
N ILE A 349 79.87 79.09 94.41
CA ILE A 349 78.78 79.28 95.39
C ILE A 349 77.38 79.34 94.71
N ASN A 350 77.30 79.69 93.42
CA ASN A 350 76.03 79.85 92.69
C ASN A 350 75.63 78.59 91.88
N ALA A 351 76.52 77.60 91.77
CA ALA A 351 76.24 76.31 91.13
C ALA A 351 75.57 75.32 92.10
N GLU A 352 75.85 75.43 93.40
CA GLU A 352 75.24 74.60 94.45
C GLU A 352 73.74 74.90 94.65
N THR A 353 73.29 76.11 94.33
CA THR A 353 71.87 76.53 94.44
C THR A 353 70.99 75.97 93.31
N ASN A 354 71.54 75.72 92.12
CA ASN A 354 70.80 75.22 90.96
C ASN A 354 70.60 73.68 90.96
N PHE A 355 71.43 72.95 91.72
CA PHE A 355 71.29 71.49 91.86
C PHE A 355 70.05 71.08 92.68
N SER A 356 69.61 71.94 93.61
CA SER A 356 68.38 71.76 94.42
C SER A 356 67.10 71.81 93.56
N PHE A 357 67.06 72.68 92.55
CA PHE A 357 65.89 72.84 91.67
C PHE A 357 65.69 71.63 90.73
N ILE A 358 66.78 71.08 90.19
CA ILE A 358 66.76 69.94 89.28
C ILE A 358 66.27 68.67 89.99
N ASN A 359 66.67 68.48 91.26
CA ASN A 359 66.25 67.33 92.06
C ASN A 359 64.73 67.31 92.38
N SER A 360 64.07 68.49 92.36
CA SER A 360 62.62 68.59 92.57
C SER A 360 61.79 68.22 91.34
N LYS A 361 62.29 68.50 90.11
CA LYS A 361 61.61 68.14 88.85
C LYS A 361 61.74 66.65 88.53
N LEU A 362 62.86 66.02 88.90
CA LEU A 362 63.07 64.58 88.68
C LEU A 362 62.03 63.72 89.43
N ASN A 363 61.74 64.07 90.69
CA ASN A 363 60.70 63.45 91.51
C ASN A 363 59.26 63.63 90.98
N GLN A 364 59.03 64.67 90.15
CA GLN A 364 57.72 64.94 89.54
C GLN A 364 57.50 64.10 88.28
N ILE A 365 58.57 63.84 87.53
CA ILE A 365 58.56 62.99 86.32
C ILE A 365 58.42 61.51 86.69
N GLU A 366 59.05 61.05 87.76
CA GLU A 366 58.86 59.66 88.26
C GLU A 366 57.41 59.39 88.69
N LYS A 367 56.72 60.37 89.28
CA LYS A 367 55.29 60.25 89.61
C LYS A 367 54.37 60.25 88.38
N GLN A 368 54.73 60.95 87.30
CA GLN A 368 53.98 60.93 86.05
C GLN A 368 54.18 59.62 85.27
N SER A 369 55.39 59.05 85.29
CA SER A 369 55.69 57.74 84.71
C SER A 369 54.87 56.60 85.35
N ALA A 370 54.74 56.61 86.68
CA ALA A 370 53.91 55.64 87.41
C ALA A 370 52.39 55.75 87.08
N SER A 371 51.88 56.96 86.83
CA SER A 371 50.48 57.18 86.44
C SER A 371 50.17 56.71 85.01
N LEU A 372 51.13 56.85 84.09
CA LEU A 372 51.02 56.36 82.71
C LEU A 372 51.04 54.84 82.64
N ASN A 373 51.90 54.17 83.42
CA ASN A 373 51.94 52.70 83.47
C ASN A 373 50.61 52.08 83.93
N ASN A 374 49.91 52.71 84.88
CA ASN A 374 48.59 52.26 85.32
C ASN A 374 47.48 52.48 84.27
N LYS A 375 47.61 53.51 83.40
CA LYS A 375 46.68 53.71 82.28
C LYS A 375 46.92 52.72 81.13
N VAL A 376 48.18 52.38 80.85
CA VAL A 376 48.52 51.38 79.82
C VAL A 376 47.99 50.00 80.24
N ALA A 377 48.22 49.58 81.49
CA ALA A 377 47.69 48.33 82.02
C ALA A 377 46.15 48.26 81.99
N GLY A 378 45.46 49.39 82.22
CA GLY A 378 44.00 49.48 82.10
C GLY A 378 43.47 49.43 80.66
N ASN A 379 44.26 49.89 79.69
CA ASN A 379 43.90 49.80 78.27
C ASN A 379 44.15 48.40 77.71
N ASP A 380 45.18 47.70 78.18
CA ASP A 380 45.44 46.30 77.80
C ASP A 380 44.31 45.37 78.26
N GLN A 381 43.78 45.58 79.47
CA GLN A 381 42.60 44.82 79.92
C GLN A 381 41.32 45.13 79.12
N LYS A 382 41.14 46.37 78.67
CA LYS A 382 40.03 46.72 77.77
C LYS A 382 40.19 46.12 76.38
N LEU A 383 41.42 46.03 75.88
CA LEU A 383 41.73 45.39 74.60
C LEU A 383 41.43 43.89 74.65
N ILE A 384 41.85 43.20 75.72
CA ILE A 384 41.55 41.78 75.94
C ILE A 384 40.03 41.54 76.05
N ALA A 385 39.29 42.43 76.73
CA ALA A 385 37.83 42.32 76.81
C ALA A 385 37.15 42.52 75.44
N LEU A 386 37.66 43.45 74.61
CA LEU A 386 37.15 43.72 73.27
C LEU A 386 37.42 42.55 72.31
N GLU A 387 38.62 41.96 72.37
CA GLU A 387 38.99 40.79 71.57
C GLU A 387 38.12 39.57 71.90
N SER A 388 37.83 39.35 73.19
CA SER A 388 36.92 38.28 73.61
C SER A 388 35.49 38.50 73.09
N GLN A 389 35.02 39.74 73.06
CA GLN A 389 33.67 40.08 72.60
C GLN A 389 33.52 39.90 71.08
N ILE A 390 34.54 40.31 70.31
CA ILE A 390 34.62 40.11 68.86
C ILE A 390 34.67 38.61 68.53
N HIS A 391 35.43 37.80 69.29
CA HIS A 391 35.52 36.36 69.05
C HIS A 391 34.16 35.66 69.26
N THR A 392 33.39 36.05 70.28
CA THR A 392 32.05 35.50 70.53
C THR A 392 31.04 35.89 69.46
N GLU A 393 31.06 37.13 68.95
CA GLU A 393 30.16 37.55 67.87
C GLU A 393 30.48 36.85 66.54
N ILE A 394 31.76 36.68 66.19
CA ILE A 394 32.17 35.96 64.98
C ILE A 394 31.73 34.49 65.03
N GLN A 395 31.86 33.83 66.17
CA GLN A 395 31.39 32.45 66.37
C GLN A 395 29.87 32.32 66.20
N ASN A 396 29.10 33.26 66.76
CA ASN A 396 27.64 33.27 66.64
C ASN A 396 27.16 33.56 65.21
N ILE A 397 27.84 34.47 64.49
CA ILE A 397 27.55 34.74 63.07
C ILE A 397 27.86 33.50 62.21
N GLY A 398 29.00 32.83 62.44
CA GLY A 398 29.38 31.61 61.72
C GLY A 398 28.39 30.45 61.90
N GLN A 399 27.93 30.21 63.13
CA GLN A 399 26.94 29.19 63.46
C GLN A 399 25.57 29.46 62.80
N ASN A 400 25.11 30.71 62.81
CA ASN A 400 23.85 31.10 62.19
C ASN A 400 23.90 31.02 60.66
N TYR A 401 25.03 31.36 60.05
CA TYR A 401 25.23 31.23 58.60
C TYR A 401 25.27 29.77 58.17
N SER A 402 26.00 28.91 58.90
CA SER A 402 26.09 27.48 58.61
C SER A 402 24.71 26.80 58.68
N THR A 403 23.91 27.12 59.70
CA THR A 403 22.56 26.55 59.87
C THR A 403 21.62 26.99 58.75
N SER A 404 21.71 28.26 58.34
CA SER A 404 20.89 28.80 57.23
C SER A 404 21.28 28.21 55.88
N VAL A 405 22.57 28.02 55.60
CA VAL A 405 23.07 27.42 54.37
C VAL A 405 22.65 25.95 54.26
N ILE A 406 22.69 25.18 55.36
CA ILE A 406 22.22 23.79 55.40
C ILE A 406 20.71 23.73 55.13
N ALA A 407 19.91 24.58 55.77
CA ALA A 407 18.47 24.64 55.56
C ALA A 407 18.09 25.00 54.10
N ILE A 408 18.81 25.94 53.49
CA ILE A 408 18.66 26.29 52.07
C ILE A 408 19.05 25.11 51.17
N GLY A 409 20.15 24.42 51.46
CA GLY A 409 20.57 23.22 50.74
C GLY A 409 19.51 22.12 50.73
N HIS A 410 18.91 21.82 51.88
CA HIS A 410 17.81 20.85 51.98
C HIS A 410 16.55 21.30 51.22
N ALA A 411 16.24 22.60 51.20
CA ALA A 411 15.12 23.14 50.44
C ALA A 411 15.34 23.01 48.92
N ILE A 412 16.57 23.29 48.45
CA ILE A 412 16.96 23.14 47.04
C ILE A 412 16.87 21.68 46.60
N SER A 413 17.45 20.73 47.35
CA SER A 413 17.37 19.31 46.99
C SER A 413 15.94 18.76 46.98
N ASN A 414 15.05 19.28 47.84
CA ASN A 414 13.64 18.91 47.82
C ASN A 414 12.90 19.48 46.59
N LEU A 415 13.25 20.67 46.13
CA LEU A 415 12.71 21.26 44.90
C LEU A 415 13.21 20.52 43.66
N GLU A 416 14.49 20.15 43.60
CA GLU A 416 15.06 19.33 42.53
C GLU A 416 14.34 17.98 42.43
N ARG A 417 14.18 17.27 43.55
CA ARG A 417 13.48 15.98 43.57
C ARG A 417 12.01 16.09 43.14
N LYS A 418 11.33 17.19 43.51
CA LYS A 418 9.94 17.44 43.11
C LYS A 418 9.85 17.77 41.62
N THR A 419 10.82 18.51 41.08
CA THR A 419 10.93 18.85 39.66
C THR A 419 11.20 17.62 38.81
N ASP A 420 12.15 16.77 39.21
CA ASP A 420 12.47 15.52 38.51
C ASP A 420 11.30 14.53 38.50
N SER A 421 10.56 14.44 39.61
CA SER A 421 9.35 13.61 39.67
C SER A 421 8.24 14.13 38.74
N GLY A 422 8.12 15.46 38.63
CA GLY A 422 7.17 16.12 37.71
C GLY A 422 7.55 15.92 36.24
N ILE A 423 8.84 16.07 35.92
CA ILE A 423 9.37 15.81 34.57
C ILE A 423 9.17 14.35 34.18
N THR A 424 9.48 13.40 35.08
CA THR A 424 9.29 11.96 34.79
C THR A 424 7.82 11.61 34.56
N SER A 425 6.90 12.21 35.33
CA SER A 425 5.45 12.04 35.14
C SER A 425 4.96 12.63 33.81
N LEU A 426 5.45 13.81 33.42
CA LEU A 426 5.12 14.45 32.16
C LEU A 426 5.66 13.65 30.97
N THR A 427 6.91 13.18 31.04
CA THR A 427 7.50 12.33 30.00
C THR A 427 6.71 11.04 29.80
N GLY A 428 6.26 10.39 30.88
CA GLY A 428 5.39 9.21 30.78
C GLY A 428 4.04 9.50 30.12
N ARG A 429 3.45 10.66 30.40
CA ARG A 429 2.19 11.11 29.75
C ARG A 429 2.40 11.41 28.27
N THR A 430 3.53 12.02 27.89
CA THR A 430 3.88 12.31 26.49
C THR A 430 4.02 11.02 25.68
N VAL A 431 4.75 10.01 26.20
CA VAL A 431 4.90 8.71 25.53
C VAL A 431 3.55 8.00 25.36
N THR A 432 2.65 8.11 26.36
CA THR A 432 1.30 7.52 26.28
C THR A 432 0.43 8.23 25.23
N LEU A 433 0.57 9.55 25.09
CA LEU A 433 -0.12 10.35 24.08
C LEU A 433 0.39 10.04 22.67
N GLU A 434 1.71 9.92 22.47
CA GLU A 434 2.31 9.54 21.19
C GLU A 434 1.81 8.17 20.71
N HIS A 435 1.73 7.19 21.62
CA HIS A 435 1.18 5.87 21.31
C HIS A 435 -0.32 5.93 20.93
N SER A 436 -1.09 6.78 21.62
CA SER A 436 -2.51 6.98 21.34
C SER A 436 -2.74 7.67 19.98
N VAL A 437 -1.93 8.67 19.63
CA VAL A 437 -1.96 9.35 18.34
C VAL A 437 -1.62 8.40 17.20
N GLY A 438 -0.58 7.58 17.34
CA GLY A 438 -0.25 6.54 16.34
C GLY A 438 -1.37 5.51 16.15
N THR A 439 -2.09 5.17 17.21
CA THR A 439 -3.25 4.27 17.14
C THR A 439 -4.43 4.90 16.39
N ILE A 440 -4.65 6.21 16.57
CA ILE A 440 -5.71 6.95 15.86
C ILE A 440 -5.37 7.08 14.37
N ASP A 441 -4.12 7.39 14.03
CA ASP A 441 -3.68 7.56 12.64
C ASP A 441 -3.86 6.28 11.80
N ASN A 442 -3.55 5.12 12.39
CA ASN A 442 -3.81 3.82 11.78
C ASN A 442 -5.31 3.55 11.58
N LYS A 443 -6.17 3.94 12.53
CA LYS A 443 -7.63 3.80 12.39
C LYS A 443 -8.20 4.73 11.34
N VAL A 444 -7.71 5.97 11.25
CA VAL A 444 -8.13 6.94 10.22
C VAL A 444 -7.71 6.46 8.84
N THR A 445 -6.49 5.94 8.68
CA THR A 445 -6.00 5.38 7.42
C THR A 445 -6.85 4.19 6.95
N HIS A 446 -7.20 3.27 7.85
CA HIS A 446 -8.09 2.15 7.54
C HIS A 446 -9.52 2.59 7.21
N ALA A 447 -10.06 3.57 7.93
CA ALA A 447 -11.37 4.14 7.63
C ALA A 447 -11.39 4.82 6.25
N LEU A 448 -10.33 5.55 5.90
CA LEU A 448 -10.21 6.24 4.61
C LEU A 448 -10.15 5.25 3.45
N GLN A 449 -9.42 4.13 3.59
CA GLN A 449 -9.40 3.05 2.59
C GLN A 449 -10.76 2.35 2.44
N SER A 450 -11.49 2.16 3.56
CA SER A 450 -12.84 1.58 3.55
C SER A 450 -13.88 2.51 2.88
N VAL A 451 -13.77 3.82 3.10
CA VAL A 451 -14.64 4.83 2.46
C VAL A 451 -14.31 4.97 0.97
N THR A 452 -13.03 4.95 0.60
CA THR A 452 -12.60 5.04 -0.81
C THR A 452 -13.08 3.82 -1.60
N SER A 453 -12.93 2.61 -1.05
CA SER A 453 -13.44 1.38 -1.70
C SER A 453 -14.97 1.25 -1.73
N SER A 454 -15.69 1.96 -0.85
CA SER A 454 -17.16 1.97 -0.86
C SER A 454 -17.75 3.03 -1.81
N THR A 455 -17.02 4.13 -2.05
CA THR A 455 -17.45 5.18 -2.99
C THR A 455 -17.21 4.81 -4.45
N GLU A 456 -16.38 3.82 -4.76
CA GLU A 456 -16.16 3.34 -6.14
C GLU A 456 -17.17 2.28 -6.63
N LYS A 457 -17.96 1.69 -5.73
CA LYS A 457 -18.98 0.70 -6.10
C LYS A 457 -20.11 1.38 -6.88
N VAL A 458 -20.34 0.91 -8.11
CA VAL A 458 -21.48 1.31 -8.93
C VAL A 458 -22.23 0.04 -9.34
N GLY A 459 -23.50 -0.04 -8.96
CA GLY A 459 -24.35 -1.20 -9.22
C GLY A 459 -25.82 -0.80 -9.29
N PHE A 460 -26.54 -1.38 -10.24
CA PHE A 460 -27.94 -1.09 -10.52
C PHE A 460 -28.67 -2.36 -10.89
N THR A 461 -29.89 -2.53 -10.41
CA THR A 461 -30.88 -3.45 -10.98
C THR A 461 -32.26 -2.83 -10.89
N ALA A 462 -33.00 -2.84 -12.00
CA ALA A 462 -34.38 -2.41 -12.05
C ALA A 462 -35.19 -3.20 -13.05
N CYS A 463 -36.51 -3.19 -12.87
CA CYS A 463 -37.44 -3.84 -13.76
C CYS A 463 -38.38 -2.81 -14.43
N ALA A 464 -38.84 -3.15 -15.63
CA ALA A 464 -39.73 -2.29 -16.41
C ALA A 464 -41.18 -2.60 -16.08
N ASN A 465 -42.00 -1.57 -15.86
CA ASN A 465 -43.47 -1.73 -15.78
C ASN A 465 -44.08 -2.16 -17.13
N THR A 466 -45.20 -2.88 -17.07
CA THR A 466 -45.89 -3.39 -18.27
C THR A 466 -46.32 -2.24 -19.16
N ARG A 467 -45.78 -2.16 -20.38
CA ARG A 467 -46.13 -1.12 -21.36
C ARG A 467 -45.74 -1.52 -22.77
N THR A 468 -46.35 -0.86 -23.76
CA THR A 468 -45.89 -0.92 -25.14
C THR A 468 -44.81 0.15 -25.34
N VAL A 469 -43.63 -0.27 -25.77
CA VAL A 469 -42.51 0.62 -26.13
C VAL A 469 -42.36 0.58 -27.65
N ASN A 470 -42.30 1.76 -28.27
CA ASN A 470 -42.14 1.88 -29.72
C ASN A 470 -40.69 1.63 -30.13
N VAL A 471 -40.48 1.20 -31.38
CA VAL A 471 -39.13 1.10 -31.96
C VAL A 471 -38.39 2.43 -31.84
N GLY A 472 -37.11 2.38 -31.46
CA GLY A 472 -36.25 3.56 -31.26
C GLY A 472 -36.54 4.36 -30.00
N SER A 473 -37.47 3.91 -29.15
CA SER A 473 -37.70 4.48 -27.81
C SER A 473 -37.03 3.60 -26.76
N SER A 474 -36.34 4.24 -25.81
CA SER A 474 -35.75 3.54 -24.67
C SER A 474 -36.84 2.93 -23.76
N ILE A 475 -36.57 1.73 -23.24
CA ILE A 475 -37.42 1.02 -22.27
C ILE A 475 -37.13 1.61 -20.89
N PRO A 476 -38.10 2.29 -20.24
CA PRO A 476 -37.92 2.78 -18.87
C PRO A 476 -37.97 1.63 -17.86
N PHE A 477 -36.99 1.60 -16.96
CA PHE A 477 -36.91 0.67 -15.84
C PHE A 477 -37.18 1.43 -14.55
N ASP A 478 -38.46 1.63 -14.26
CA ASP A 478 -38.95 2.52 -13.20
C ASP A 478 -39.07 1.84 -11.82
N ASP A 479 -39.07 0.51 -11.76
CA ASP A 479 -39.09 -0.29 -10.52
C ASP A 479 -37.66 -0.70 -10.11
N ILE A 480 -36.99 0.20 -9.40
CA ILE A 480 -35.61 0.03 -8.92
C ILE A 480 -35.58 -1.03 -7.80
N LYS A 481 -34.87 -2.13 -8.02
CA LYS A 481 -34.64 -3.17 -7.01
C LYS A 481 -33.43 -2.89 -6.15
N GLU A 482 -32.37 -2.42 -6.77
CA GLU A 482 -31.11 -2.11 -6.09
C GLU A 482 -30.37 -0.99 -6.84
N SER A 483 -29.79 -0.05 -6.09
CA SER A 483 -28.97 1.03 -6.64
C SER A 483 -27.88 1.42 -5.66
N HIS A 484 -26.64 1.45 -6.15
CA HIS A 484 -25.45 1.81 -5.41
C HIS A 484 -24.59 2.74 -6.27
N GLY A 485 -24.28 3.93 -5.77
CA GLY A 485 -23.31 4.83 -6.38
C GLY A 485 -23.75 5.46 -7.72
N ILE A 486 -25.05 5.66 -7.92
CA ILE A 486 -25.68 6.25 -9.12
C ILE A 486 -26.53 7.44 -8.69
N ASN A 487 -26.22 8.65 -9.15
CA ASN A 487 -26.96 9.85 -8.79
C ASN A 487 -28.05 10.21 -9.82
N ASN A 488 -27.95 9.72 -11.06
CA ASN A 488 -28.90 10.02 -12.14
C ASN A 488 -30.15 9.10 -12.18
N LEU A 489 -30.61 8.59 -11.04
CA LEU A 489 -31.69 7.58 -10.95
C LEU A 489 -33.01 8.02 -11.62
N ASP A 490 -33.31 9.32 -11.59
CA ASP A 490 -34.55 9.86 -12.18
C ASP A 490 -34.54 9.78 -13.71
N GLN A 491 -33.37 9.94 -14.35
CA GLN A 491 -33.25 9.76 -15.80
C GLN A 491 -33.47 8.30 -16.19
N LEU A 492 -33.02 7.37 -15.35
CA LEU A 492 -33.19 5.94 -15.58
C LEU A 492 -34.65 5.51 -15.43
N LYS A 493 -35.35 6.05 -14.42
CA LYS A 493 -36.79 5.81 -14.23
C LYS A 493 -37.62 6.40 -15.36
N THR A 494 -37.35 7.64 -15.75
CA THR A 494 -38.20 8.38 -16.70
C THR A 494 -37.87 8.09 -18.16
N ARG A 495 -36.58 7.93 -18.48
CA ARG A 495 -36.08 7.76 -19.86
C ARG A 495 -35.51 6.37 -20.13
N GLY A 496 -35.28 5.54 -19.12
CA GLY A 496 -34.60 4.24 -19.31
C GLY A 496 -33.12 4.35 -19.64
N VAL A 497 -32.51 5.52 -19.38
CA VAL A 497 -31.11 5.80 -19.73
C VAL A 497 -30.26 5.83 -18.47
N PHE A 498 -29.24 4.99 -18.44
CA PHE A 498 -28.15 5.05 -17.47
C PHE A 498 -27.06 5.97 -18.01
N GLU A 499 -26.52 6.86 -17.18
CA GLU A 499 -25.44 7.77 -17.53
C GLU A 499 -24.26 7.45 -16.61
N CYS A 500 -23.11 7.15 -17.19
CA CYS A 500 -21.94 6.72 -16.45
C CYS A 500 -21.33 7.92 -15.72
N GLU A 501 -21.39 7.94 -14.40
CA GLU A 501 -20.72 8.99 -13.60
C GLU A 501 -19.28 8.65 -13.26
N LYS A 502 -18.94 7.35 -13.25
CA LYS A 502 -17.61 6.85 -12.88
C LYS A 502 -17.04 6.00 -14.02
N PRO A 503 -16.00 6.47 -14.73
CA PRO A 503 -15.42 5.70 -15.83
C PRO A 503 -14.89 4.34 -15.34
N GLY A 504 -14.98 3.33 -16.21
CA GLY A 504 -14.49 1.98 -15.91
C GLY A 504 -15.13 0.90 -16.77
N LEU A 505 -14.91 -0.35 -16.36
CA LEU A 505 -15.45 -1.51 -17.08
C LEU A 505 -16.79 -1.93 -16.46
N TYR A 506 -17.84 -2.00 -17.25
CA TYR A 506 -19.20 -2.29 -16.81
C TYR A 506 -19.72 -3.59 -17.41
N LEU A 507 -20.37 -4.41 -16.59
CA LEU A 507 -21.20 -5.54 -17.00
C LEU A 507 -22.65 -5.07 -17.11
N ILE A 508 -23.24 -5.16 -18.30
CA ILE A 508 -24.63 -4.83 -18.57
C ILE A 508 -25.36 -6.12 -18.90
N SER A 509 -26.40 -6.43 -18.14
CA SER A 509 -27.27 -7.57 -18.35
C SER A 509 -28.70 -7.08 -18.53
N ALA A 510 -29.36 -7.52 -19.59
CA ALA A 510 -30.77 -7.22 -19.84
C ALA A 510 -31.52 -8.51 -20.10
N HIS A 511 -32.61 -8.72 -19.37
CA HIS A 511 -33.58 -9.76 -19.65
C HIS A 511 -34.89 -9.07 -19.99
N ILE A 512 -35.46 -9.32 -21.18
CA ILE A 512 -36.70 -8.67 -21.62
C ILE A 512 -37.71 -9.73 -22.00
N SER A 513 -38.93 -9.55 -21.49
CA SER A 513 -40.09 -10.38 -21.83
C SER A 513 -41.13 -9.58 -22.58
N SER A 514 -41.58 -10.09 -23.72
CA SER A 514 -42.58 -9.44 -24.57
C SER A 514 -43.64 -10.39 -25.09
N GLN A 515 -44.86 -9.87 -25.29
CA GLN A 515 -45.96 -10.61 -25.93
C GLN A 515 -45.91 -10.57 -27.48
N ASN A 516 -44.94 -9.84 -28.04
CA ASN A 516 -44.88 -9.61 -29.48
C ASN A 516 -43.95 -10.64 -30.14
N PRO A 517 -44.45 -11.56 -30.98
CA PRO A 517 -43.64 -12.62 -31.56
C PRO A 517 -42.57 -12.09 -32.50
N GLY A 518 -41.35 -12.61 -32.32
CA GLY A 518 -40.19 -12.26 -33.14
C GLY A 518 -39.74 -10.81 -32.98
N ALA A 519 -40.07 -10.18 -31.85
CA ALA A 519 -39.43 -8.93 -31.48
C ALA A 519 -37.96 -9.15 -31.08
N ASP A 520 -37.21 -8.07 -31.00
CA ASP A 520 -35.84 -8.03 -30.55
C ASP A 520 -35.54 -6.66 -29.94
N PHE A 521 -34.53 -6.64 -29.09
CA PHE A 521 -34.07 -5.42 -28.45
C PHE A 521 -32.57 -5.26 -28.63
N SER A 522 -32.09 -4.02 -28.57
CA SER A 522 -30.66 -3.71 -28.57
C SER A 522 -30.23 -3.11 -27.24
N ILE A 523 -29.07 -3.53 -26.76
CA ILE A 523 -28.33 -2.80 -25.72
C ILE A 523 -27.47 -1.77 -26.46
N ARG A 524 -27.71 -0.49 -26.21
CA ARG A 524 -27.03 0.61 -26.88
C ARG A 524 -26.13 1.37 -25.92
N THR A 525 -25.00 1.84 -26.45
CA THR A 525 -24.14 2.81 -25.77
C THR A 525 -23.84 3.99 -26.68
N ASN A 526 -24.03 5.23 -26.21
CA ASN A 526 -23.73 6.44 -26.99
C ASN A 526 -24.27 6.43 -28.44
N LYS A 527 -25.50 5.93 -28.62
CA LYS A 527 -26.21 5.77 -29.91
C LYS A 527 -25.62 4.71 -30.85
N LYS A 528 -24.75 3.82 -30.35
CA LYS A 528 -24.23 2.66 -31.06
C LYS A 528 -24.85 1.39 -30.50
N ASP A 529 -25.16 0.46 -31.39
CA ASP A 529 -25.64 -0.87 -31.02
C ASP A 529 -24.45 -1.69 -30.52
N VAL A 530 -24.51 -2.17 -29.29
CA VAL A 530 -23.44 -3.03 -28.75
C VAL A 530 -23.81 -4.49 -28.90
N THR A 531 -25.06 -4.84 -28.59
CA THR A 531 -25.59 -6.17 -28.83
C THR A 531 -27.07 -6.11 -29.19
N ARG A 532 -27.53 -7.12 -29.92
CA ARG A 532 -28.91 -7.30 -30.34
C ARG A 532 -29.36 -8.68 -29.88
N VAL A 533 -30.54 -8.74 -29.28
CA VAL A 533 -31.07 -9.94 -28.65
C VAL A 533 -32.46 -10.19 -29.20
N GLN A 534 -32.64 -11.36 -29.80
CA GLN A 534 -33.95 -11.82 -30.25
C GLN A 534 -34.75 -12.38 -29.07
N VAL A 535 -36.03 -12.01 -28.95
CA VAL A 535 -36.92 -12.66 -27.99
C VAL A 535 -37.54 -13.92 -28.60
N VAL A 536 -37.39 -15.05 -27.93
CA VAL A 536 -37.79 -16.39 -28.40
C VAL A 536 -38.97 -16.87 -27.54
N PRO A 537 -39.98 -17.55 -28.10
CA PRO A 537 -41.12 -18.05 -27.31
C PRO A 537 -40.66 -19.00 -26.20
N ILE A 538 -41.16 -18.81 -24.97
CA ILE A 538 -40.96 -19.77 -23.87
C ILE A 538 -42.04 -20.85 -23.99
N GLY A 539 -41.69 -22.00 -24.57
CA GLY A 539 -42.48 -23.24 -24.47
C GLY A 539 -43.82 -23.24 -25.23
N ALA A 540 -43.96 -24.16 -26.17
CA ALA A 540 -45.15 -24.33 -27.01
C ALA A 540 -46.33 -25.02 -26.28
N ASN A 541 -46.72 -24.55 -25.10
CA ASN A 541 -47.93 -25.07 -24.43
C ASN A 541 -49.15 -24.23 -24.86
N THR A 542 -49.89 -24.78 -25.81
CA THR A 542 -50.91 -24.14 -26.64
C THR A 542 -52.17 -23.64 -25.92
N ASN A 543 -52.27 -23.75 -24.60
CA ASN A 543 -53.55 -23.58 -23.89
C ASN A 543 -53.57 -22.50 -22.79
N THR A 544 -52.49 -21.75 -22.55
CA THR A 544 -52.51 -20.61 -21.62
C THR A 544 -52.26 -19.31 -22.35
N LEU A 545 -53.22 -18.39 -22.20
CA LEU A 545 -53.49 -17.11 -22.88
C LEU A 545 -52.35 -16.08 -23.02
N VAL A 546 -51.09 -16.45 -22.84
CA VAL A 546 -49.99 -15.49 -22.94
C VAL A 546 -48.77 -16.07 -23.63
N ASN A 547 -48.71 -15.80 -24.94
CA ASN A 547 -47.54 -16.02 -25.79
C ASN A 547 -46.39 -15.12 -25.32
N LEU A 548 -45.67 -15.54 -24.28
CA LEU A 548 -44.54 -14.81 -23.74
C LEU A 548 -43.25 -15.21 -24.47
N HIS A 549 -42.57 -14.23 -25.01
CA HIS A 549 -41.26 -14.36 -25.63
C HIS A 549 -40.23 -13.70 -24.73
N THR A 550 -39.08 -14.32 -24.53
CA THR A 550 -38.02 -13.75 -23.70
C THR A 550 -36.67 -13.79 -24.39
N GLY A 551 -35.82 -12.85 -24.01
CA GLY A 551 -34.46 -12.74 -24.53
C GLY A 551 -33.56 -12.17 -23.45
N SER A 552 -32.35 -12.73 -23.35
CA SER A 552 -31.32 -12.28 -22.41
C SER A 552 -30.09 -11.84 -23.19
N GLY A 553 -29.60 -10.64 -22.89
CA GLY A 553 -28.33 -10.11 -23.39
C GLY A 553 -27.39 -9.83 -22.23
N LEU A 554 -26.12 -10.17 -22.41
CA LEU A 554 -25.05 -9.82 -21.49
C LEU A 554 -23.90 -9.21 -22.30
N VAL A 555 -23.39 -8.07 -21.87
CA VAL A 555 -22.26 -7.42 -22.53
C VAL A 555 -21.37 -6.74 -21.52
N ILE A 556 -20.06 -6.73 -21.79
CA ILE A 556 -19.07 -5.97 -21.04
C ILE A 556 -18.63 -4.81 -21.90
N VAL A 557 -18.71 -3.59 -21.38
CA VAL A 557 -18.33 -2.37 -22.10
C VAL A 557 -17.49 -1.48 -21.20
N GLU A 558 -16.50 -0.82 -21.77
CA GLU A 558 -15.78 0.26 -21.11
C GLU A 558 -16.58 1.55 -21.31
N LEU A 559 -16.95 2.21 -20.21
CA LEU A 559 -17.70 3.46 -20.22
C LEU A 559 -16.82 4.60 -19.70
N LYS A 560 -16.88 5.74 -20.38
CA LYS A 560 -16.35 7.02 -19.93
C LYS A 560 -17.42 7.79 -19.16
N GLN A 561 -16.98 8.80 -18.43
CA GLN A 561 -17.91 9.72 -17.79
C GLN A 561 -18.85 10.35 -18.83
N PHE A 562 -20.14 10.40 -18.52
CA PHE A 562 -21.25 10.85 -19.38
C PHE A 562 -21.62 9.92 -20.53
N ASP A 563 -20.99 8.75 -20.66
CA ASP A 563 -21.46 7.73 -21.59
C ASP A 563 -22.84 7.24 -21.16
N THR A 564 -23.71 7.01 -22.14
CA THR A 564 -25.10 6.60 -21.89
C THR A 564 -25.35 5.17 -22.31
N VAL A 565 -26.13 4.43 -21.52
CA VAL A 565 -26.53 3.05 -21.77
C VAL A 565 -28.05 2.95 -21.69
N TRP A 566 -28.69 2.31 -22.67
CA TRP A 566 -30.13 2.03 -22.62
C TRP A 566 -30.50 0.80 -23.44
N ILE A 567 -31.75 0.35 -23.25
CA ILE A 567 -32.35 -0.75 -24.00
C ILE A 567 -33.47 -0.18 -24.86
N GLU A 568 -33.55 -0.55 -26.13
CA GLU A 568 -34.68 -0.17 -26.99
C GLU A 568 -35.15 -1.34 -27.89
N PRO A 569 -36.45 -1.39 -28.24
CA PRO A 569 -36.93 -2.30 -29.26
C PRO A 569 -36.32 -1.96 -30.63
N TYR A 570 -35.87 -2.99 -31.35
CA TYR A 570 -35.12 -2.80 -32.60
C TYR A 570 -35.99 -2.97 -33.85
N SER A 571 -36.65 -4.12 -34.03
CA SER A 571 -37.40 -4.42 -35.27
C SER A 571 -38.89 -4.11 -35.20
N LYS A 572 -39.50 -4.18 -34.01
CA LYS A 572 -40.95 -4.02 -33.79
C LYS A 572 -41.20 -3.40 -32.43
N ASN A 573 -42.37 -2.77 -32.29
CA ASN A 573 -42.83 -2.32 -30.97
C ASN A 573 -42.89 -3.53 -30.03
N MET A 574 -42.52 -3.35 -28.77
CA MET A 574 -42.52 -4.41 -27.76
C MET A 574 -43.52 -4.08 -26.67
N LYS A 575 -44.46 -4.99 -26.42
CA LYS A 575 -45.24 -4.97 -25.18
C LYS A 575 -44.42 -5.65 -24.10
N VAL A 576 -43.65 -4.85 -23.37
CA VAL A 576 -42.77 -5.29 -22.27
C VAL A 576 -43.64 -5.64 -21.07
N TRP A 577 -43.33 -6.75 -20.39
CA TRP A 577 -44.08 -7.19 -19.22
C TRP A 577 -43.29 -6.98 -17.92
N TYR A 578 -43.97 -6.38 -16.95
CA TYR A 578 -43.57 -6.30 -15.53
C TYR A 578 -43.20 -7.65 -14.93
N PHE A 579 -42.30 -7.64 -13.94
CA PHE A 579 -41.63 -8.79 -13.29
C PHE A 579 -40.64 -9.61 -14.14
N PHE A 580 -40.77 -9.63 -15.46
CA PHE A 580 -39.92 -10.46 -16.33
C PHE A 580 -39.01 -9.65 -17.27
N SER A 581 -38.95 -8.33 -17.07
CA SER A 581 -38.10 -7.45 -17.86
C SER A 581 -37.24 -6.62 -16.92
N CYS A 582 -35.95 -6.91 -16.83
CA CYS A 582 -35.04 -6.25 -15.90
C CYS A 582 -33.69 -5.92 -16.57
N LEU A 583 -33.09 -4.83 -16.11
CA LEU A 583 -31.78 -4.33 -16.52
C LEU A 583 -30.90 -4.26 -15.27
N SER A 584 -29.72 -4.88 -15.36
CA SER A 584 -28.68 -4.82 -14.33
C SER A 584 -27.39 -4.24 -14.92
N ILE A 585 -26.79 -3.28 -14.23
CA ILE A 585 -25.53 -2.64 -14.64
C ILE A 585 -24.60 -2.62 -13.44
N VAL A 586 -23.40 -3.19 -13.56
CA VAL A 586 -22.42 -3.28 -12.45
C VAL A 586 -21.03 -2.90 -12.94
N LYS A 587 -20.36 -2.02 -12.22
CA LYS A 587 -18.94 -1.69 -12.46
C LYS A 587 -18.06 -2.83 -11.93
N LEU A 588 -17.24 -3.41 -12.80
CA LEU A 588 -16.32 -4.50 -12.49
C LEU A 588 -14.96 -4.00 -11.98
N LYS A 589 -14.50 -2.86 -12.51
CA LYS A 589 -13.22 -2.20 -12.18
C LYS A 589 -13.38 -0.69 -12.36
#